data_AF-A0A8B9PCM2-F1
#
_entry.id   AF-A0A8B9PCM2-F1
#
_cell.length_a   1.000
_cell.length_b   1.000
_cell.length_c   1.000
_cell.angle_alpha   90.00
_cell.angle_beta   90.00
_cell.angle_gamma   90.00
#
_symmetry.space_group_name_H-M   'P 1'
#
loop_
_entity.id
_entity.type
_entity.pdbx_description
1 polymer ?
#
loop_
_entity_poly.entity_id
_entity_poly.type
_entity_poly.pdbx_seq_one_letter_code
_entity_poly.pdbx_strand_id
1 'polypeptide(L)'
;QGPPGPTPSRGGCPRGDELVLLGLYDMFSGVMQYLPGRHNRLYHLIEELKAFIATRVAANQASLDPASPRDFIDCFLIQSEKEKKNPDSEFNSTNLILTTLNLFFAGTETVSSTLRFGFLFLMKHPEVEGKVHEEIERVIGRHRVPASEDRMKMPYTDAVIHEIQRLTDIVPLGLPHTVTRDTPFRGYMLPKGTNVFPMLGSVLHDPKYFSHPEEFNPGHFLDANGRFKKNDAFVPFSSGKRVCLGEAMARMELFLYFTTILQSFSLQSLVPPAQIDVSPRLSGFGNIPPSYELSLIPR
;
A
#
# COMPACT_ATOMS: atom_id res chain seq x y z
N GLN A 1 -27.88 -41.05 -8.34
CA GLN A 1 -27.61 -40.28 -7.11
C GLN A 1 -26.17 -40.56 -6.70
N GLY A 2 -25.24 -39.73 -7.15
CA GLY A 2 -23.84 -39.75 -6.69
C GLY A 2 -23.64 -38.56 -5.75
N PRO A 3 -22.82 -38.69 -4.68
CA PRO A 3 -22.65 -37.61 -3.72
C PRO A 3 -21.93 -36.43 -4.40
N PRO A 4 -22.32 -35.18 -4.10
CA PRO A 4 -21.60 -34.01 -4.59
C PRO A 4 -20.22 -33.96 -3.93
N GLY A 5 -19.18 -33.82 -4.76
CA GLY A 5 -17.80 -33.66 -4.31
C GLY A 5 -17.60 -32.35 -3.51
N PRO A 6 -16.50 -32.27 -2.72
CA PRO A 6 -16.24 -31.12 -1.88
C PRO A 6 -16.01 -29.87 -2.74
N THR A 7 -16.78 -28.82 -2.45
CA THR A 7 -16.60 -27.48 -3.01
C THR A 7 -15.27 -26.89 -2.54
N PRO A 8 -14.52 -26.17 -3.40
CA PRO A 8 -13.31 -25.49 -2.97
C PRO A 8 -13.70 -24.40 -1.97
N SER A 9 -13.08 -24.41 -0.78
CA SER A 9 -13.24 -23.36 0.21
C SER A 9 -12.80 -22.03 -0.41
N ARG A 10 -13.74 -21.06 -0.51
CA ARG A 10 -13.44 -19.67 -0.88
C ARG A 10 -12.29 -19.16 -0.02
N GLY A 11 -11.21 -18.72 -0.67
CA GLY A 11 -10.09 -18.03 -0.02
C GLY A 11 -10.59 -16.74 0.64
N GLY A 12 -10.79 -16.80 1.95
CA GLY A 12 -11.10 -15.62 2.76
C GLY A 12 -9.83 -14.80 3.02
N CYS A 13 -9.98 -13.48 3.03
CA CYS A 13 -8.98 -12.53 3.51
C CYS A 13 -8.47 -12.96 4.91
N PRO A 14 -7.15 -12.86 5.21
CA PRO A 14 -6.61 -13.23 6.51
C PRO A 14 -7.38 -12.54 7.65
N ARG A 15 -7.76 -13.30 8.68
CA ARG A 15 -8.43 -12.75 9.88
C ARG A 15 -7.38 -12.03 10.74
N GLY A 16 -7.81 -11.04 11.53
CA GLY A 16 -6.91 -10.15 12.27
C GLY A 16 -5.94 -10.84 13.25
N ASP A 17 -6.23 -12.08 13.65
CA ASP A 17 -5.36 -12.93 14.46
C ASP A 17 -4.09 -13.40 13.73
N GLU A 18 -4.09 -13.47 12.39
CA GLU A 18 -2.94 -13.94 11.59
C GLU A 18 -1.78 -12.93 11.54
N LEU A 19 -2.08 -11.63 11.56
CA LEU A 19 -1.10 -10.54 11.49
C LEU A 19 -0.46 -10.23 12.86
N VAL A 20 -1.17 -10.47 13.97
CA VAL A 20 -0.61 -10.38 15.34
C VAL A 20 0.42 -11.50 15.56
N LEU A 21 0.10 -12.71 15.10
CA LEU A 21 1.04 -13.85 15.11
C LEU A 21 2.26 -13.60 14.21
N LEU A 22 2.12 -12.80 13.16
CA LEU A 22 3.22 -12.32 12.31
C LEU A 22 4.22 -11.45 13.10
N GLY A 23 3.71 -10.49 13.87
CA GLY A 23 4.55 -9.61 14.70
C GLY A 23 5.27 -10.40 15.79
N LEU A 24 4.59 -11.36 16.41
CA LEU A 24 5.21 -12.29 17.36
C LEU A 24 6.25 -13.20 16.69
N TYR A 25 6.00 -13.66 15.47
CA TYR A 25 6.96 -14.45 14.72
C TYR A 25 8.22 -13.64 14.39
N ASP A 26 8.09 -12.39 13.93
CA ASP A 26 9.26 -11.56 13.59
C ASP A 26 10.12 -11.27 14.84
N MET A 27 9.47 -11.03 15.98
CA MET A 27 10.14 -10.79 17.26
C MET A 27 10.71 -12.06 17.91
N PHE A 28 10.09 -13.23 17.71
CA PHE A 28 10.40 -14.46 18.43
C PHE A 28 10.51 -15.69 17.51
N SER A 29 11.01 -15.51 16.29
CA SER A 29 11.08 -16.55 15.24
C SER A 29 11.76 -17.83 15.72
N GLY A 30 12.82 -17.69 16.53
CA GLY A 30 13.56 -18.82 17.12
C GLY A 30 12.70 -19.75 17.99
N VAL A 31 11.63 -19.24 18.62
CA VAL A 31 10.67 -20.05 19.40
C VAL A 31 9.44 -20.39 18.55
N MET A 32 8.92 -19.39 17.83
CA MET A 32 7.66 -19.50 17.09
C MET A 32 7.72 -20.55 15.97
N GLN A 33 8.90 -20.79 15.37
CA GLN A 33 9.09 -21.84 14.36
C GLN A 33 8.78 -23.27 14.87
N TYR A 34 8.86 -23.50 16.18
CA TYR A 34 8.60 -24.81 16.79
C TYR A 34 7.15 -24.96 17.30
N LEU A 35 6.39 -23.86 17.34
CA LEU A 35 5.02 -23.87 17.83
C LEU A 35 4.04 -24.07 16.66
N PRO A 36 3.00 -24.91 16.83
CA PRO A 36 1.92 -24.97 15.85
C PRO A 36 1.13 -23.66 15.89
N GLY A 37 0.76 -23.13 14.73
CA GLY A 37 -0.04 -21.92 14.65
C GLY A 37 -0.21 -21.40 13.23
N ARG A 38 -1.04 -20.38 13.08
CA ARG A 38 -1.35 -19.79 11.76
C ARG A 38 -0.16 -19.06 11.14
N HIS A 39 0.87 -18.71 11.91
CA HIS A 39 2.14 -18.20 11.37
C HIS A 39 2.82 -19.23 10.45
N ASN A 40 2.65 -20.54 10.68
CA ASN A 40 3.15 -21.56 9.76
C ASN A 40 2.39 -21.57 8.43
N ARG A 41 1.13 -21.11 8.40
CA ARG A 41 0.37 -20.93 7.16
C ARG A 41 0.95 -19.83 6.30
N LEU A 42 1.48 -18.75 6.89
CA LEU A 42 2.14 -17.69 6.14
C LEU A 42 3.30 -18.23 5.33
N TYR A 43 4.12 -19.11 5.92
CA TYR A 43 5.22 -19.75 5.20
C TYR A 43 4.75 -20.48 3.96
N HIS A 44 3.70 -21.30 4.09
CA HIS A 44 3.10 -21.98 2.95
C HIS A 44 2.58 -21.00 1.89
N LEU A 45 1.90 -19.91 2.30
CA LEU A 45 1.42 -18.89 1.36
C LEU A 45 2.56 -18.17 0.61
N ILE A 46 3.65 -17.86 1.31
CA ILE A 46 4.83 -17.26 0.68
C ILE A 46 5.48 -18.24 -0.30
N GLU A 47 5.61 -19.51 0.05
CA GLU A 47 6.15 -20.53 -0.86
C GLU A 47 5.23 -20.76 -2.08
N GLU A 48 3.91 -20.73 -1.92
CA GLU A 48 2.96 -20.77 -3.03
C GLU A 48 3.13 -19.57 -3.97
N LEU A 49 3.27 -18.35 -3.43
CA LEU A 49 3.54 -17.16 -4.23
C LEU A 49 4.89 -17.21 -4.95
N LYS A 50 5.94 -17.71 -4.28
CA LYS A 50 7.25 -17.93 -4.91
C LYS A 50 7.15 -18.94 -6.06
N ALA A 51 6.42 -20.04 -5.87
CA ALA A 51 6.22 -21.05 -6.91
C ALA A 51 5.45 -20.49 -8.13
N PHE A 52 4.43 -19.68 -7.87
CA PHE A 52 3.70 -18.95 -8.91
C PHE A 52 4.62 -18.03 -9.71
N ILE A 53 5.43 -17.22 -9.02
CA ILE A 53 6.41 -16.32 -9.68
C ILE A 53 7.46 -17.11 -10.43
N ALA A 54 7.97 -18.21 -9.88
CA ALA A 54 8.94 -19.07 -10.56
C ALA A 54 8.39 -19.64 -11.88
N THR A 55 7.10 -20.00 -11.90
CA THR A 55 6.42 -20.42 -13.13
C THR A 55 6.36 -19.28 -14.15
N ARG A 56 6.09 -18.05 -13.70
CA ARG A 56 6.13 -16.88 -14.59
C ARG A 56 7.54 -16.61 -15.12
N VAL A 57 8.57 -16.67 -14.27
CA VAL A 57 9.98 -16.51 -14.66
C VAL A 57 10.38 -17.55 -15.71
N ALA A 58 10.02 -18.81 -15.52
CA ALA A 58 10.30 -19.86 -16.49
C ALA A 58 9.63 -19.60 -17.86
N ALA A 59 8.37 -19.15 -17.84
CA ALA A 59 7.66 -18.77 -19.07
C ALA A 59 8.33 -17.58 -19.79
N ASN A 60 8.77 -16.57 -19.03
CA ASN A 60 9.50 -15.43 -19.56
C ASN A 60 10.82 -15.87 -20.19
N GLN A 61 11.61 -16.70 -19.50
CA GLN A 61 12.89 -17.22 -19.98
C GLN A 61 12.75 -18.04 -21.27
N ALA A 62 11.71 -18.88 -21.38
CA ALA A 62 11.45 -19.69 -22.57
C ALA A 62 11.11 -18.87 -23.83
N SER A 63 10.66 -17.63 -23.65
CA SER A 63 10.18 -16.76 -24.73
C SER A 63 10.87 -15.39 -24.73
N LEU A 64 12.06 -15.31 -24.13
CA LEU A 64 12.80 -14.07 -23.98
C LEU A 64 13.35 -13.59 -25.34
N ASP A 65 12.99 -12.37 -25.72
CA ASP A 65 13.61 -11.64 -26.81
C ASP A 65 14.40 -10.44 -26.24
N PRO A 66 15.75 -10.50 -26.21
CA PRO A 66 16.56 -9.41 -25.70
C PRO A 66 16.40 -8.08 -26.44
N ALA A 67 15.93 -8.10 -27.70
CA ALA A 67 15.68 -6.88 -28.47
C ALA A 67 14.35 -6.20 -28.10
N SER A 68 13.45 -6.92 -27.44
CA SER A 68 12.10 -6.45 -27.12
C SER A 68 11.67 -6.96 -25.73
N PRO A 69 12.26 -6.44 -24.63
CA PRO A 69 11.89 -6.84 -23.28
C PRO A 69 10.44 -6.46 -22.97
N ARG A 70 9.66 -7.41 -22.44
CA ARG A 70 8.21 -7.24 -22.23
C ARG A 70 7.86 -6.64 -20.87
N ASP A 71 8.62 -7.00 -19.85
CA ASP A 71 8.30 -6.68 -18.46
C ASP A 71 9.58 -6.64 -17.59
N PHE A 72 9.39 -6.43 -16.28
CA PHE A 72 10.48 -6.40 -15.30
C PHE A 72 11.31 -7.69 -15.29
N ILE A 73 10.66 -8.86 -15.46
CA ILE A 73 11.34 -10.16 -15.42
C ILE A 73 12.30 -10.27 -16.60
N ASP A 74 11.85 -9.92 -17.81
CA ASP A 74 12.72 -9.91 -18.99
C ASP A 74 13.90 -8.96 -18.82
N CYS A 75 13.66 -7.74 -18.29
CA CYS A 75 14.72 -6.77 -18.03
C CYS A 75 15.77 -7.32 -17.06
N PHE A 76 15.33 -7.98 -15.99
CA PHE A 76 16.22 -8.62 -15.02
C PHE A 76 17.01 -9.77 -15.66
N LEU A 77 16.35 -10.66 -16.43
CA LEU A 77 17.00 -11.77 -17.12
C LEU A 77 18.08 -11.32 -18.11
N ILE A 78 17.79 -10.26 -18.87
CA ILE A 78 18.77 -9.64 -19.79
C ILE A 78 19.96 -9.08 -19.00
N GLN A 79 19.71 -8.46 -17.85
CA GLN A 79 20.78 -7.97 -16.98
C GLN A 79 21.59 -9.12 -16.36
N SER A 80 20.95 -10.21 -15.93
CA SER A 80 21.62 -11.41 -15.44
C SER A 80 22.60 -11.99 -16.47
N GLU A 81 22.23 -12.02 -17.76
CA GLU A 81 23.13 -12.53 -18.80
C GLU A 81 24.34 -11.59 -19.01
N LYS A 82 24.16 -10.26 -18.90
CA LYS A 82 25.27 -9.29 -18.97
C LYS A 82 26.26 -9.46 -17.80
N GLU A 83 25.74 -9.78 -16.62
CA GLU A 83 26.52 -9.95 -15.39
C GLU A 83 27.07 -11.37 -15.20
N LYS A 84 26.83 -12.29 -16.14
CA LYS A 84 27.17 -13.72 -15.99
C LYS A 84 28.64 -14.02 -15.74
N LYS A 85 29.54 -13.13 -16.16
CA LYS A 85 31.00 -13.23 -15.95
C LYS A 85 31.47 -12.56 -14.65
N ASN A 86 30.58 -11.86 -13.94
CA ASN A 86 30.88 -11.19 -12.69
C ASN A 86 30.57 -12.15 -11.52
N PRO A 87 31.58 -12.66 -10.80
CA PRO A 87 31.37 -13.59 -9.69
C PRO A 87 30.67 -12.94 -8.49
N ASP A 88 30.71 -11.61 -8.38
CA ASP A 88 30.07 -10.83 -7.31
C ASP A 88 28.67 -10.32 -7.71
N SER A 89 28.09 -10.88 -8.77
CA SER A 89 26.78 -10.46 -9.27
C SER A 89 25.63 -10.90 -8.36
N GLU A 90 24.79 -9.94 -8.00
CA GLU A 90 23.52 -10.17 -7.30
C GLU A 90 22.36 -10.46 -8.28
N PHE A 91 22.60 -10.48 -9.59
CA PHE A 91 21.57 -10.78 -10.60
C PHE A 91 21.40 -12.29 -10.81
N ASN A 92 20.98 -12.98 -9.76
CA ASN A 92 20.72 -14.42 -9.76
C ASN A 92 19.21 -14.77 -9.70
N SER A 93 18.87 -16.04 -9.95
CA SER A 93 17.48 -16.52 -10.01
C SER A 93 16.70 -16.31 -8.69
N THR A 94 17.37 -16.53 -7.56
CA THR A 94 16.77 -16.32 -6.23
C THR A 94 16.38 -14.86 -6.05
N ASN A 95 17.28 -13.92 -6.34
CA ASN A 95 17.01 -12.49 -6.24
C ASN A 95 15.94 -12.04 -7.25
N LEU A 96 15.87 -12.62 -8.45
CA LEU A 96 14.79 -12.35 -9.41
C LEU A 96 13.41 -12.71 -8.82
N ILE A 97 13.27 -13.94 -8.32
CA ILE A 97 11.99 -14.42 -7.75
C ILE A 97 11.60 -13.57 -6.53
N LEU A 98 12.53 -13.35 -5.60
CA LEU A 98 12.24 -12.58 -4.39
C LEU A 98 11.96 -11.10 -4.67
N THR A 99 12.68 -10.49 -5.61
CA THR A 99 12.44 -9.09 -5.99
C THR A 99 11.07 -8.95 -6.66
N THR A 100 10.73 -9.87 -7.56
CA THR A 100 9.40 -9.89 -8.21
C THR A 100 8.29 -10.08 -7.17
N LEU A 101 8.50 -10.95 -6.19
CA LEU A 101 7.57 -11.16 -5.09
C LEU A 101 7.38 -9.90 -4.25
N ASN A 102 8.47 -9.23 -3.90
CA ASN A 102 8.43 -7.99 -3.12
C ASN A 102 7.66 -6.90 -3.87
N LEU A 103 7.91 -6.72 -5.17
CA LEU A 103 7.18 -5.75 -6.00
C LEU A 103 5.69 -6.09 -6.07
N PHE A 104 5.35 -7.36 -6.28
CA PHE A 104 3.96 -7.81 -6.38
C PHE A 104 3.19 -7.61 -5.06
N PHE A 105 3.78 -8.01 -3.94
CA PHE A 105 3.17 -7.87 -2.62
C PHE A 105 3.02 -6.39 -2.21
N ALA A 106 4.11 -5.62 -2.28
CA ALA A 106 4.12 -4.23 -1.84
C ALA A 106 3.21 -3.34 -2.72
N GLY A 107 3.19 -3.57 -4.04
CA GLY A 107 2.39 -2.80 -4.98
C GLY A 107 0.88 -3.08 -4.90
N THR A 108 0.48 -4.28 -4.47
CA THR A 108 -0.94 -4.66 -4.47
C THR A 108 -1.66 -4.27 -3.19
N GLU A 109 -1.16 -4.72 -2.04
CA GLU A 109 -1.92 -4.66 -0.79
C GLU A 109 -2.06 -3.22 -0.26
N THR A 110 -0.99 -2.42 -0.34
CA THR A 110 -0.97 -1.06 0.21
C THR A 110 -1.90 -0.10 -0.52
N VAL A 111 -1.90 -0.14 -1.86
CA VAL A 111 -2.78 0.68 -2.71
C VAL A 111 -4.23 0.24 -2.55
N SER A 112 -4.49 -1.07 -2.57
CA SER A 112 -5.84 -1.62 -2.36
C SER A 112 -6.44 -1.21 -1.01
N SER A 113 -5.67 -1.37 0.07
CA SER A 113 -6.13 -0.99 1.41
C SER A 113 -6.35 0.53 1.55
N THR A 114 -5.48 1.35 0.94
CA THR A 114 -5.65 2.82 0.92
C THR A 114 -6.94 3.22 0.19
N LEU A 115 -7.24 2.64 -0.97
CA LEU A 115 -8.48 2.92 -1.71
C LEU A 115 -9.72 2.48 -0.95
N ARG A 116 -9.68 1.30 -0.31
CA ARG A 116 -10.79 0.80 0.52
C ARG A 116 -11.09 1.74 1.68
N PHE A 117 -10.07 2.19 2.42
CA PHE A 117 -10.27 3.22 3.42
C PHE A 117 -10.78 4.53 2.80
N GLY A 118 -10.23 4.94 1.65
CA GLY A 118 -10.65 6.16 0.96
C GLY A 118 -12.14 6.20 0.66
N PHE A 119 -12.68 5.12 0.11
CA PHE A 119 -14.13 5.00 -0.15
C PHE A 119 -14.95 4.94 1.13
N LEU A 120 -14.43 4.31 2.20
CA LEU A 120 -15.07 4.31 3.51
C LEU A 120 -15.15 5.73 4.11
N PHE A 121 -14.07 6.52 4.01
CA PHE A 121 -14.05 7.91 4.44
C PHE A 121 -15.04 8.76 3.65
N LEU A 122 -15.10 8.61 2.32
CA LEU A 122 -16.06 9.35 1.49
C LEU A 122 -17.51 9.03 1.86
N MET A 123 -17.85 7.77 2.10
CA MET A 123 -19.20 7.40 2.54
C MET A 123 -19.54 7.96 3.93
N LYS A 124 -18.55 8.12 4.81
CA LYS A 124 -18.71 8.78 6.12
C LYS A 124 -18.85 10.31 5.98
N HIS A 125 -18.26 10.88 4.94
CA HIS A 125 -18.17 12.31 4.64
C HIS A 125 -18.74 12.64 3.25
N PRO A 126 -20.05 12.46 3.02
CA PRO A 126 -20.67 12.65 1.70
C PRO A 126 -20.48 14.09 1.15
N GLU A 127 -20.29 15.08 2.02
CA GLU A 127 -19.93 16.45 1.66
C GLU A 127 -18.55 16.55 0.99
N VAL A 128 -17.61 15.68 1.36
CA VAL A 128 -16.28 15.61 0.74
C VAL A 128 -16.39 14.93 -0.63
N GLU A 129 -17.16 13.84 -0.72
CA GLU A 129 -17.45 13.18 -2.00
C GLU A 129 -18.08 14.16 -3.00
N GLY A 130 -19.08 14.94 -2.57
CA GLY A 130 -19.73 15.94 -3.42
C GLY A 130 -18.75 16.97 -4.01
N LYS A 131 -17.82 17.48 -3.21
CA LYS A 131 -16.79 18.42 -3.68
C LYS A 131 -15.79 17.79 -4.64
N VAL A 132 -15.42 16.52 -4.43
CA VAL A 132 -14.58 15.77 -5.38
C VAL A 132 -15.33 15.59 -6.70
N HIS A 133 -16.61 15.24 -6.67
CA HIS A 133 -17.46 15.11 -7.86
C HIS A 133 -17.56 16.42 -8.65
N GLU A 134 -17.75 17.54 -7.96
CA GLU A 134 -17.77 18.88 -8.59
C GLU A 134 -16.43 19.21 -9.26
N GLU A 135 -15.31 18.88 -8.63
CA GLU A 135 -13.98 19.13 -9.19
C GLU A 135 -13.68 18.22 -10.39
N ILE A 136 -14.06 16.93 -10.33
CA ILE A 136 -13.96 16.00 -11.48
C ILE A 136 -14.75 16.53 -12.67
N GLU A 137 -16.01 16.93 -12.46
CA GLU A 137 -16.87 17.45 -13.54
C GLU A 137 -16.27 18.73 -14.15
N ARG A 138 -15.75 19.63 -13.31
CA ARG A 138 -15.16 20.90 -13.76
C ARG A 138 -13.86 20.72 -14.55
N VAL A 139 -12.99 19.79 -14.15
CA VAL A 139 -11.62 19.68 -14.71
C VAL A 139 -11.52 18.61 -15.79
N ILE A 140 -12.19 17.48 -15.61
CA ILE A 140 -12.12 16.31 -16.48
C ILE A 140 -13.39 16.19 -17.35
N GLY A 141 -14.56 16.44 -16.76
CA GLY A 141 -15.87 16.17 -17.36
C GLY A 141 -16.20 14.68 -17.35
N ARG A 142 -17.24 14.27 -18.11
CA ARG A 142 -17.74 12.87 -18.12
C ARG A 142 -17.24 11.99 -19.26
N HIS A 143 -16.72 12.59 -20.33
CA HIS A 143 -16.45 11.88 -21.58
C HIS A 143 -14.99 11.47 -21.76
N ARG A 144 -14.09 12.07 -20.99
CA ARG A 144 -12.64 11.80 -21.08
C ARG A 144 -12.20 10.99 -19.86
N VAL A 145 -11.36 9.98 -20.09
CA VAL A 145 -10.74 9.20 -19.02
C VAL A 145 -9.78 10.10 -18.21
N PRO A 146 -9.77 10.00 -16.86
CA PRO A 146 -8.81 10.72 -16.03
C PRO A 146 -7.37 10.39 -16.41
N ALA A 147 -6.52 11.41 -16.41
CA ALA A 147 -5.10 11.28 -16.73
C ALA A 147 -4.25 11.79 -15.56
N SER A 148 -3.01 11.31 -15.45
CA SER A 148 -2.15 11.61 -14.29
C SER A 148 -1.86 13.11 -14.14
N GLU A 149 -1.87 13.84 -15.27
CA GLU A 149 -1.62 15.26 -15.38
C GLU A 149 -2.77 16.10 -14.82
N ASP A 150 -3.99 15.54 -14.74
CA ASP A 150 -5.17 16.22 -14.19
C ASP A 150 -5.00 16.54 -12.71
N ARG A 151 -4.21 15.74 -11.99
CA ARG A 151 -3.93 15.91 -10.57
C ARG A 151 -3.45 17.33 -10.22
N MET A 152 -2.61 17.93 -11.06
CA MET A 152 -2.09 19.28 -10.86
C MET A 152 -3.16 20.38 -10.94
N LYS A 153 -4.32 20.08 -11.51
CA LYS A 153 -5.46 20.99 -11.68
C LYS A 153 -6.61 20.69 -10.72
N MET A 154 -6.45 19.67 -9.86
CA MET A 154 -7.48 19.17 -8.95
C MET A 154 -7.00 19.23 -7.49
N PRO A 155 -6.75 20.43 -6.95
CA PRO A 155 -6.16 20.60 -5.62
C PRO A 155 -6.99 19.98 -4.50
N TYR A 156 -8.33 20.00 -4.60
CA TYR A 156 -9.18 19.43 -3.56
C TYR A 156 -9.09 17.91 -3.53
N THR A 157 -9.14 17.28 -4.69
CA THR A 157 -9.02 15.83 -4.86
C THR A 157 -7.63 15.34 -4.45
N ASP A 158 -6.57 16.08 -4.79
CA ASP A 158 -5.22 15.74 -4.31
C ASP A 158 -5.13 15.85 -2.78
N ALA A 159 -5.72 16.90 -2.21
CA ALA A 159 -5.80 17.07 -0.75
C ALA A 159 -6.58 15.93 -0.05
N VAL A 160 -7.71 15.49 -0.62
CA VAL A 160 -8.48 14.35 -0.12
C VAL A 160 -7.66 13.06 -0.14
N ILE A 161 -6.96 12.77 -1.25
CA ILE A 161 -6.12 11.57 -1.36
C ILE A 161 -4.93 11.61 -0.37
N HIS A 162 -4.38 12.78 -0.12
CA HIS A 162 -3.34 12.97 0.91
C HIS A 162 -3.90 12.76 2.32
N GLU A 163 -5.08 13.30 2.61
CA GLU A 163 -5.71 13.14 3.92
C GLU A 163 -6.11 11.69 4.19
N ILE A 164 -6.57 10.96 3.17
CA ILE A 164 -6.80 9.51 3.26
C ILE A 164 -5.49 8.80 3.66
N GLN A 165 -4.38 9.04 2.95
CA GLN A 165 -3.10 8.40 3.29
C GLN A 165 -2.60 8.78 4.69
N ARG A 166 -2.78 10.04 5.10
CA ARG A 166 -2.34 10.53 6.41
C ARG A 166 -3.09 9.80 7.54
N LEU A 167 -4.42 9.77 7.46
CA LEU A 167 -5.26 9.26 8.54
C LEU A 167 -5.35 7.73 8.54
N THR A 168 -5.26 7.08 7.38
CA THR A 168 -5.18 5.61 7.32
C THR A 168 -3.89 5.08 7.92
N ASP A 169 -2.80 5.82 7.74
CA ASP A 169 -1.47 5.48 8.25
C ASP A 169 -1.16 3.99 8.04
N ILE A 170 -1.18 3.55 6.79
CA ILE A 170 -1.21 2.12 6.42
C ILE A 170 -0.07 1.33 7.06
N VAL A 171 1.10 1.95 7.30
CA VAL A 171 2.27 1.29 7.93
C VAL A 171 2.77 2.17 9.10
N PRO A 172 2.08 2.15 10.25
CA PRO A 172 2.26 3.15 11.31
C PRO A 172 3.65 3.11 11.97
N LEU A 173 4.29 1.94 12.01
CA LEU A 173 5.63 1.76 12.57
C LEU A 173 6.75 2.01 11.54
N GLY A 174 6.41 2.24 10.27
CA GLY A 174 7.33 2.09 9.16
C GLY A 174 7.86 0.65 9.04
N LEU A 175 8.77 0.43 8.10
CA LEU A 175 9.54 -0.82 8.05
C LEU A 175 10.75 -0.74 8.99
N PRO A 176 11.17 -1.84 9.64
CA PRO A 176 12.36 -1.84 10.48
C PRO A 176 13.61 -1.44 9.67
N HIS A 177 14.42 -0.54 10.24
CA HIS A 177 15.78 -0.25 9.77
C HIS A 177 16.80 -0.90 10.70
N THR A 178 18.02 -1.07 10.22
CA THR A 178 19.16 -1.51 11.04
C THR A 178 20.34 -0.58 10.81
N VAL A 179 20.98 -0.12 11.88
CA VAL A 179 22.19 0.72 11.77
C VAL A 179 23.37 -0.12 11.25
N THR A 180 24.03 0.36 10.19
CA THR A 180 25.06 -0.41 9.47
C THR A 180 26.45 -0.34 10.11
N ARG A 181 26.63 0.56 11.08
CA ARG A 181 27.83 0.78 11.89
C ARG A 181 27.46 1.42 13.21
N ASP A 182 28.37 1.41 14.17
CA ASP A 182 28.22 2.18 15.42
C ASP A 182 27.96 3.65 15.07
N THR A 183 26.83 4.17 15.55
CA THR A 183 26.29 5.45 15.12
C THR A 183 25.97 6.32 16.34
N PRO A 184 26.70 7.43 16.57
CA PRO A 184 26.30 8.41 17.58
C PRO A 184 25.03 9.13 17.10
N PHE A 185 24.00 9.15 17.94
CA PHE A 185 22.72 9.79 17.64
C PHE A 185 22.16 10.46 18.90
N ARG A 186 22.03 11.80 18.85
CA ARG A 186 21.47 12.62 19.96
C ARG A 186 22.05 12.33 21.35
N GLY A 187 23.37 12.10 21.41
CA GLY A 187 24.08 11.80 22.67
C GLY A 187 24.10 10.31 23.06
N TYR A 188 23.40 9.44 22.33
CA TYR A 188 23.47 8.00 22.49
C TYR A 188 24.41 7.38 21.46
N MET A 189 25.02 6.24 21.79
CA MET A 189 25.72 5.40 20.82
C MET A 189 24.82 4.22 20.45
N LEU A 190 24.46 4.11 19.17
CA LEU A 190 23.71 2.97 18.64
C LEU A 190 24.70 1.95 18.05
N PRO A 191 24.90 0.78 18.66
CA PRO A 191 25.79 -0.25 18.13
C PRO A 191 25.34 -0.75 16.76
N LYS A 192 26.29 -1.12 15.89
CA LYS A 192 26.02 -1.81 14.62
C LYS A 192 25.05 -2.97 14.82
N GLY A 193 24.03 -3.07 13.97
CA GLY A 193 23.02 -4.12 14.06
C GLY A 193 21.81 -3.77 14.93
N THR A 194 21.80 -2.59 15.57
CA THR A 194 20.62 -2.10 16.30
C THR A 194 19.46 -1.84 15.34
N ASN A 195 18.29 -2.43 15.61
CA ASN A 195 17.05 -2.16 14.88
C ASN A 195 16.44 -0.82 15.32
N VAL A 196 15.94 -0.06 14.36
CA VAL A 196 15.34 1.26 14.54
C VAL A 196 14.03 1.31 13.75
N PHE A 197 12.95 1.66 14.43
CA PHE A 197 11.62 1.81 13.82
C PHE A 197 11.30 3.30 13.66
N PRO A 198 11.25 3.82 12.43
CA PRO A 198 10.88 5.21 12.19
C PRO A 198 9.35 5.31 12.23
N MET A 199 8.77 5.41 13.44
CA MET A 199 7.33 5.45 13.70
C MET A 199 6.61 6.54 12.88
N LEU A 200 6.17 6.21 11.66
CA LEU A 200 5.56 7.15 10.71
C LEU A 200 4.26 7.74 11.27
N GLY A 201 3.47 6.94 11.98
CA GLY A 201 2.21 7.36 12.57
C GLY A 201 2.36 8.52 13.54
N SER A 202 3.48 8.60 14.26
CA SER A 202 3.76 9.72 15.16
C SER A 202 3.87 11.06 14.42
N VAL A 203 4.37 11.02 13.18
CA VAL A 203 4.58 12.20 12.34
C VAL A 203 3.28 12.57 11.62
N LEU A 204 2.54 11.57 11.11
CA LEU A 204 1.27 11.76 10.41
C LEU A 204 0.12 12.25 11.31
N HIS A 205 0.26 12.08 12.63
CA HIS A 205 -0.68 12.56 13.65
C HIS A 205 -0.10 13.66 14.55
N ASP A 206 1.03 14.29 14.18
CA ASP A 206 1.63 15.33 15.00
C ASP A 206 0.74 16.59 15.04
N PRO A 207 0.22 16.99 16.23
CA PRO A 207 -0.67 18.14 16.37
C PRO A 207 0.00 19.48 16.03
N LYS A 208 1.34 19.53 15.94
CA LYS A 208 2.07 20.70 15.46
C LYS A 208 1.89 20.91 13.95
N TYR A 209 1.69 19.84 13.19
CA TYR A 209 1.60 19.87 11.73
C TYR A 209 0.16 19.69 11.23
N PHE A 210 -0.71 19.05 12.02
CA PHE A 210 -2.11 18.78 11.67
C PHE A 210 -3.04 19.20 12.82
N SER A 211 -3.96 20.12 12.55
CA SER A 211 -4.93 20.59 13.54
C SER A 211 -6.05 19.56 13.71
N HIS A 212 -6.35 19.09 14.92
CA HIS A 212 -7.29 17.96 15.11
C HIS A 212 -6.81 16.71 14.33
N PRO A 213 -5.62 16.16 14.64
CA PRO A 213 -4.96 15.14 13.82
C PRO A 213 -5.76 13.83 13.68
N GLU A 214 -6.69 13.55 14.58
CA GLU A 214 -7.55 12.36 14.52
C GLU A 214 -8.78 12.54 13.61
N GLU A 215 -9.05 13.77 13.16
CA GLU A 215 -10.20 14.08 12.31
C GLU A 215 -9.81 13.99 10.82
N PHE A 216 -10.73 13.50 10.00
CA PHE A 216 -10.58 13.52 8.55
C PHE A 216 -10.87 14.92 8.01
N ASN A 217 -9.83 15.65 7.64
CA ASN A 217 -9.95 17.03 7.18
C ASN A 217 -9.03 17.31 5.97
N PRO A 218 -9.56 17.32 4.73
CA PRO A 218 -8.79 17.69 3.54
C PRO A 218 -8.13 19.07 3.62
N GLY A 219 -8.63 19.96 4.50
CA GLY A 219 -8.04 21.28 4.78
C GLY A 219 -6.59 21.21 5.27
N HIS A 220 -6.12 20.08 5.82
CA HIS A 220 -4.72 19.86 6.18
C HIS A 220 -3.75 20.01 5.01
N PHE A 221 -4.25 19.82 3.79
CA PHE A 221 -3.47 19.87 2.55
C PHE A 221 -3.91 21.00 1.63
N LEU A 222 -4.62 22.01 2.15
CA LEU A 222 -5.07 23.18 1.39
C LEU A 222 -4.56 24.47 2.03
N ASP A 223 -4.23 25.46 1.19
CA ASP A 223 -4.00 26.83 1.65
C ASP A 223 -5.31 27.63 1.74
N ALA A 224 -5.24 28.87 2.24
CA ALA A 224 -6.41 29.74 2.39
C ALA A 224 -7.13 30.07 1.07
N ASN A 225 -6.48 29.85 -0.09
CA ASN A 225 -7.05 30.05 -1.41
C ASN A 225 -7.56 28.74 -2.03
N GLY A 226 -7.57 27.64 -1.29
CA GLY A 226 -7.99 26.32 -1.78
C GLY A 226 -7.00 25.66 -2.73
N ARG A 227 -5.73 26.10 -2.77
CA ARG A 227 -4.68 25.43 -3.55
C ARG A 227 -4.05 24.33 -2.70
N PHE A 228 -3.59 23.27 -3.37
CA PHE A 228 -2.86 22.19 -2.70
C PHE A 228 -1.60 22.75 -2.00
N LYS A 229 -1.46 22.42 -0.72
CA LYS A 229 -0.33 22.81 0.12
C LYS A 229 0.33 21.54 0.65
N LYS A 230 1.59 21.34 0.27
CA LYS A 230 2.41 20.26 0.82
C LYS A 230 2.63 20.47 2.33
N ASN A 231 2.53 19.39 3.09
CA ASN A 231 2.91 19.34 4.49
C ASN A 231 4.18 18.50 4.64
N ASP A 232 5.23 19.02 5.27
CA ASP A 232 6.50 18.31 5.41
C ASP A 232 6.42 17.09 6.35
N ALA A 233 5.40 17.04 7.22
CA ALA A 233 5.10 15.87 8.04
C ALA A 233 4.39 14.75 7.26
N PHE A 234 3.99 14.99 6.00
CA PHE A 234 3.37 13.96 5.18
C PHE A 234 4.41 13.00 4.59
N VAL A 235 4.69 11.92 5.32
CA VAL A 235 5.68 10.90 4.99
C VAL A 235 5.14 9.46 4.98
N PRO A 236 3.95 9.17 4.37
CA PRO A 236 3.40 7.80 4.37
C PRO A 236 4.27 6.80 3.60
N PHE A 237 5.18 7.29 2.74
CA PHE A 237 6.13 6.49 1.96
C PHE A 237 7.53 6.41 2.61
N SER A 238 7.65 6.77 3.89
CA SER A 238 8.92 6.98 4.59
C SER A 238 9.77 8.10 3.94
N SER A 239 11.05 8.17 4.29
CA SER A 239 12.00 9.14 3.73
C SER A 239 13.44 8.61 3.72
N GLY A 240 14.33 9.28 2.97
CA GLY A 240 15.75 8.95 2.93
C GLY A 240 16.09 7.78 2.01
N LYS A 241 17.16 7.03 2.33
CA LYS A 241 17.74 6.00 1.45
C LYS A 241 16.85 4.78 1.19
N ARG A 242 15.82 4.58 2.01
CA ARG A 242 14.85 3.47 1.90
C ARG A 242 13.42 4.02 1.72
N VAL A 243 13.28 5.21 1.14
CA VAL A 243 11.97 5.71 0.70
C VAL A 243 11.31 4.69 -0.23
N CYS A 244 9.99 4.60 -0.19
CA CYS A 244 9.23 3.64 -0.98
C CYS A 244 9.61 3.71 -2.46
N LEU A 245 10.10 2.59 -3.01
CA LEU A 245 10.45 2.47 -4.43
C LEU A 245 9.26 2.76 -5.35
N GLY A 246 8.05 2.38 -4.91
CA GLY A 246 6.81 2.52 -5.65
C GLY A 246 6.06 3.84 -5.44
N GLU A 247 6.61 4.84 -4.73
CA GLU A 247 5.88 6.06 -4.37
C GLU A 247 5.21 6.74 -5.59
N ALA A 248 5.95 6.92 -6.68
CA ALA A 248 5.42 7.58 -7.88
C ALA A 248 4.27 6.78 -8.51
N MET A 249 4.40 5.46 -8.57
CA MET A 249 3.38 4.56 -9.11
C MET A 249 2.14 4.54 -8.22
N ALA A 250 2.30 4.37 -6.91
CA ALA A 250 1.20 4.37 -5.95
C ALA A 250 0.41 5.69 -5.97
N ARG A 251 1.09 6.85 -6.01
CA ARG A 251 0.40 8.15 -6.11
C ARG A 251 -0.41 8.30 -7.38
N MET A 252 0.10 7.77 -8.51
CA MET A 252 -0.62 7.76 -9.78
C MET A 252 -1.83 6.82 -9.72
N GLU A 253 -1.65 5.59 -9.24
CA GLU A 253 -2.72 4.60 -9.10
C GLU A 253 -3.84 5.08 -8.19
N LEU A 254 -3.50 5.63 -7.01
CA LEU A 254 -4.47 6.19 -6.08
C LEU A 254 -5.30 7.28 -6.77
N PHE A 255 -4.65 8.21 -7.47
CA PHE A 255 -5.36 9.28 -8.17
C PHE A 255 -6.25 8.74 -9.30
N LEU A 256 -5.71 7.90 -10.18
CA LEU A 256 -6.43 7.40 -11.34
C LEU A 256 -7.60 6.50 -10.95
N TYR A 257 -7.39 5.52 -10.06
CA TYR A 257 -8.47 4.63 -9.62
C TYR A 257 -9.56 5.39 -8.88
N PHE A 258 -9.18 6.28 -7.96
CA PHE A 258 -10.13 7.08 -7.19
C PHE A 258 -10.98 7.98 -8.08
N THR A 259 -10.34 8.75 -8.97
CA THR A 259 -11.07 9.66 -9.87
C THR A 259 -11.88 8.92 -10.94
N THR A 260 -11.38 7.80 -11.48
CA THR A 260 -12.12 7.01 -12.49
C THR A 260 -13.41 6.44 -11.91
N ILE A 261 -13.35 5.92 -10.68
CA ILE A 261 -14.53 5.39 -10.00
C ILE A 261 -15.52 6.53 -9.71
N LEU A 262 -15.07 7.64 -9.13
CA LEU A 262 -15.95 8.76 -8.76
C LEU A 262 -16.48 9.55 -9.96
N GLN A 263 -15.78 9.54 -11.10
CA GLN A 263 -16.31 10.08 -12.35
C GLN A 263 -17.57 9.34 -12.79
N SER A 264 -17.59 8.02 -12.62
CA SER A 264 -18.65 7.15 -13.14
C SER A 264 -19.74 6.84 -12.11
N PHE A 265 -19.43 6.91 -10.82
CA PHE A 265 -20.30 6.45 -9.75
C PHE A 265 -20.31 7.39 -8.54
N SER A 266 -21.46 7.48 -7.89
CA SER A 266 -21.60 7.96 -6.52
C SER A 266 -21.57 6.76 -5.56
N LEU A 267 -20.91 6.93 -4.43
CA LEU A 267 -20.82 5.90 -3.39
C LEU A 267 -22.05 5.99 -2.50
N GLN A 268 -22.72 4.86 -2.29
CA GLN A 268 -23.85 4.77 -1.38
C GLN A 268 -23.57 3.76 -0.28
N SER A 269 -23.54 4.27 0.95
CA SER A 269 -23.48 3.46 2.16
C SER A 269 -24.79 2.70 2.39
N LEU A 270 -24.69 1.47 2.88
CA LEU A 270 -25.85 0.67 3.32
C LEU A 270 -26.30 1.02 4.75
N VAL A 271 -25.52 1.85 5.46
CA VAL A 271 -25.82 2.35 6.81
C VAL A 271 -25.72 3.88 6.86
N PRO A 272 -26.38 4.55 7.81
CA PRO A 272 -26.22 6.00 7.98
C PRO A 272 -24.74 6.40 8.15
N PRO A 273 -24.25 7.52 7.56
CA PRO A 273 -22.85 7.94 7.67
C PRO A 273 -22.32 8.03 9.11
N ALA A 274 -23.18 8.45 10.06
CA ALA A 274 -22.84 8.53 11.47
C ALA A 274 -22.50 7.16 12.12
N GLN A 275 -22.97 6.06 11.55
CA GLN A 275 -22.72 4.70 12.02
C GLN A 275 -21.51 4.03 11.36
N ILE A 276 -20.87 4.68 10.39
CA ILE A 276 -19.67 4.15 9.72
C ILE A 276 -18.49 4.23 10.69
N ASP A 277 -17.97 3.08 11.09
CA ASP A 277 -16.71 2.98 11.84
C ASP A 277 -15.54 2.90 10.85
N VAL A 278 -14.61 3.84 10.98
CA VAL A 278 -13.38 3.93 10.17
C VAL A 278 -12.17 3.35 10.88
N SER A 279 -12.35 2.87 12.12
CA SER A 279 -11.27 2.28 12.89
C SER A 279 -10.72 1.04 12.19
N PRO A 280 -9.39 0.85 12.14
CA PRO A 280 -8.81 -0.33 11.53
C PRO A 280 -9.27 -1.58 12.26
N ARG A 281 -9.67 -2.62 11.52
CA ARG A 281 -10.04 -3.93 12.09
C ARG A 281 -8.85 -4.55 12.82
N LEU A 282 -7.65 -4.27 12.33
CA LEU A 282 -6.40 -4.66 12.96
C LEU A 282 -5.34 -3.59 12.72
N SER A 283 -4.56 -3.31 13.75
CA SER A 283 -3.32 -2.55 13.67
C SER A 283 -2.15 -3.44 14.12
N GLY A 284 -1.10 -3.50 13.32
CA GLY A 284 0.08 -4.34 13.53
C GLY A 284 1.20 -3.91 12.58
N PHE A 285 1.61 -4.81 11.68
CA PHE A 285 2.49 -4.43 10.56
C PHE A 285 1.88 -3.32 9.68
N GLY A 286 0.57 -3.36 9.48
CA GLY A 286 -0.18 -2.30 8.85
C GLY A 286 -1.61 -2.18 9.37
N ASN A 287 -2.25 -1.06 9.07
CA ASN A 287 -3.65 -0.80 9.40
C ASN A 287 -4.55 -1.44 8.34
N ILE A 288 -5.38 -2.41 8.76
CA ILE A 288 -6.28 -3.14 7.87
C ILE A 288 -7.68 -2.51 7.94
N PRO A 289 -8.29 -2.11 6.81
CA PRO A 289 -9.62 -1.54 6.82
C PRO A 289 -10.68 -2.52 7.34
N PRO A 290 -11.74 -2.02 7.98
CA PRO A 290 -12.88 -2.85 8.32
C PRO A 290 -13.50 -3.45 7.06
N SER A 291 -14.18 -4.58 7.23
CA SER A 291 -15.01 -5.14 6.17
C SER A 291 -16.30 -4.35 6.08
N TYR A 292 -16.66 -3.88 4.89
CA TYR A 292 -17.87 -3.13 4.64
C TYR A 292 -18.36 -3.41 3.22
N GLU A 293 -19.63 -3.11 2.97
CA GLU A 293 -20.27 -3.19 1.66
C GLU A 293 -20.77 -1.81 1.26
N LEU A 294 -20.85 -1.56 -0.04
CA LEU A 294 -21.37 -0.32 -0.60
C LEU A 294 -22.09 -0.59 -1.93
N SER A 295 -22.97 0.34 -2.31
CA SER A 295 -23.58 0.37 -3.64
C SER A 295 -22.91 1.46 -4.49
N LEU A 296 -22.54 1.12 -5.73
CA LEU A 296 -22.06 2.09 -6.71
C LEU A 296 -23.23 2.54 -7.58
N ILE A 297 -23.63 3.81 -7.46
CA ILE A 297 -24.76 4.38 -8.19
C ILE A 297 -24.23 5.12 -9.42
N PRO A 298 -24.57 4.71 -10.66
CA PRO A 298 -24.08 5.37 -11.87
C PRO A 298 -24.41 6.88 -11.91
N ARG A 299 -23.48 7.69 -12.43
CA ARG A 299 -23.61 9.15 -12.56
C ARG A 299 -23.92 9.63 -13.98
#